data_AF-A0A399WXN4-F1
#
_entry.id   AF-A0A399WXN4-F1
#
_cell.length_a   1.000
_cell.length_b   1.000
_cell.length_c   1.000
_cell.angle_alpha   90.00
_cell.angle_beta   90.00
_cell.angle_gamma   90.00
#
_symmetry.space_group_name_H-M   'P 1'
#
loop_
_entity.id
_entity.type
_entity.pdbx_description
1 polymer ?
#
loop_
_entity_poly.entity_id
_entity_poly.type
_entity_poly.pdbx_seq_one_letter_code
_entity_poly.pdbx_strand_id
1 'polypeptide(L)'
;MKLLKLGAILFAAPLMWSLQAGKLQAQSETELKEMQKKATSYYDILYPNDTLKDWFTNNVGLEKGAGPWQNLYKPVPLQMYWFPVRHYVKPDGTYYDQLLEKYKPSDCVKCHEEVTPGFVHDWRDSTHANPKKNPRFAEKTQQIEKLIGRELKEVTCSDCHGKDHKELHMPTPATCGECHPHKSY
;
A
#
# COMPACT_ATOMS: atom_id res chain seq x y z
N MET A 1 -31.68 26.92 -67.28
CA MET A 1 -30.65 26.02 -66.72
C MET A 1 -29.34 26.79 -66.57
N LYS A 2 -28.70 26.67 -65.39
CA LYS A 2 -27.39 27.22 -64.96
C LYS A 2 -27.38 28.72 -64.62
N LEU A 3 -26.84 29.20 -63.49
CA LEU A 3 -26.40 28.65 -62.20
C LEU A 3 -26.16 29.91 -61.34
N LEU A 4 -26.81 30.05 -60.17
CA LEU A 4 -26.50 31.13 -59.22
C LEU A 4 -25.08 30.93 -58.69
N LYS A 5 -24.25 31.97 -58.76
CA LYS A 5 -22.97 32.02 -58.05
C LYS A 5 -23.25 32.31 -56.57
N LEU A 6 -23.16 31.30 -55.71
CA LEU A 6 -23.02 31.50 -54.27
C LEU A 6 -21.63 32.09 -53.99
N GLY A 7 -21.60 33.28 -53.40
CA GLY A 7 -20.39 33.86 -52.82
C GLY A 7 -19.98 33.06 -51.58
N ALA A 8 -18.72 32.62 -51.55
CA ALA A 8 -18.12 31.97 -50.41
C ALA A 8 -17.93 32.98 -49.27
N ILE A 9 -18.64 32.77 -48.15
CA ILE A 9 -18.36 33.44 -46.89
C ILE A 9 -17.23 32.66 -46.21
N LEU A 10 -16.02 33.20 -46.27
CA LEU A 10 -14.88 32.76 -45.47
C LEU A 10 -15.08 33.23 -44.03
N PHE A 11 -15.66 32.39 -43.18
CA PHE A 11 -15.56 32.53 -41.73
C PHE A 11 -14.17 32.04 -41.29
N ALA A 12 -13.22 32.96 -41.15
CA ALA A 12 -12.00 32.71 -40.41
C ALA A 12 -12.31 32.79 -38.90
N ALA A 13 -12.70 31.66 -38.30
CA ALA A 13 -12.73 31.53 -36.85
C ALA A 13 -11.31 31.22 -36.36
N PRO A 14 -10.68 32.03 -35.49
CA PRO A 14 -9.44 31.63 -34.86
C PRO A 14 -9.74 30.52 -33.86
N LEU A 15 -9.27 29.33 -34.20
CA LEU A 15 -9.27 28.14 -33.34
C LEU A 15 -8.33 28.42 -32.16
N MET A 16 -8.81 29.15 -31.15
CA MET A 16 -8.16 29.21 -29.84
C MET A 16 -8.39 27.88 -29.13
N TRP A 17 -7.64 26.87 -29.55
CA TRP A 17 -7.39 25.70 -28.72
C TRP A 17 -6.48 26.14 -27.58
N SER A 18 -7.11 26.58 -26.49
CA SER A 18 -6.46 26.71 -25.21
C SER A 18 -5.89 25.34 -24.84
N LEU A 19 -4.55 25.26 -24.86
CA LEU A 19 -3.79 24.24 -24.16
C LEU A 19 -4.07 24.40 -22.66
N GLN A 20 -5.18 23.84 -22.18
CA GLN A 20 -5.30 23.47 -20.77
C GLN A 20 -4.38 22.26 -20.56
N ALA A 21 -3.08 22.54 -20.43
CA ALA A 21 -2.19 21.65 -19.73
C ALA A 21 -2.76 21.55 -18.30
N GLY A 22 -3.47 20.46 -18.02
CA GLY A 22 -4.03 20.19 -16.70
C GLY A 22 -2.90 20.18 -15.68
N LYS A 23 -2.76 21.27 -14.93
CA LYS A 23 -2.01 21.25 -13.68
C LYS A 23 -2.78 20.31 -12.75
N LEU A 24 -2.25 19.11 -12.52
CA LEU A 24 -2.62 18.29 -11.37
C LEU A 24 -2.43 19.18 -10.14
N GLN A 25 -3.54 19.68 -9.59
CA GLN A 25 -3.52 20.51 -8.41
C GLN A 25 -3.02 19.64 -7.25
N ALA A 26 -1.93 20.06 -6.60
CA ALA A 26 -1.42 19.34 -5.44
C ALA A 26 -2.51 19.28 -4.36
N GLN A 27 -2.75 18.10 -3.80
CA GLN A 27 -3.74 17.90 -2.73
C GLN A 27 -3.32 18.68 -1.49
N SER A 28 -4.28 19.33 -0.84
CA SER A 28 -4.04 20.01 0.43
C SER A 28 -3.67 19.01 1.54
N GLU A 29 -2.98 19.49 2.57
CA GLU A 29 -2.61 18.64 3.73
C GLU A 29 -3.85 18.02 4.39
N THR A 30 -4.94 18.78 4.50
CA THR A 30 -6.22 18.29 5.02
C THR A 30 -6.79 17.16 4.18
N GLU A 31 -6.79 17.30 2.85
CA GLU A 31 -7.25 16.24 1.95
C GLU A 31 -6.38 14.99 2.05
N LEU A 32 -5.05 15.15 2.15
CA LEU A 32 -4.12 14.03 2.33
C LEU A 32 -4.36 13.29 3.65
N LYS A 33 -4.61 14.01 4.75
CA LYS A 33 -4.94 13.43 6.06
C LYS A 33 -6.26 12.67 6.04
N GLU A 34 -7.30 13.22 5.43
CA GLU A 34 -8.58 12.50 5.28
C GLU A 34 -8.45 11.25 4.41
N MET A 35 -7.66 11.33 3.33
CA MET A 35 -7.37 10.17 2.49
C MET A 35 -6.54 9.11 3.22
N GLN A 36 -5.56 9.52 4.03
CA GLN A 36 -4.76 8.63 4.87
C GLN A 36 -5.67 7.90 5.86
N LYS A 37 -6.52 8.65 6.57
CA LYS A 37 -7.52 8.09 7.50
C LYS A 37 -8.41 7.05 6.81
N LYS A 38 -8.91 7.36 5.61
CA LYS A 38 -9.72 6.42 4.81
C LYS A 38 -8.92 5.18 4.41
N ALA A 39 -7.65 5.34 4.05
CA ALA A 39 -6.77 4.23 3.67
C ALA A 39 -6.44 3.31 4.86
N THR A 40 -6.15 3.89 6.03
CA THR A 40 -5.88 3.13 7.27
C THR A 40 -7.14 2.47 7.84
N SER A 41 -8.33 3.01 7.58
CA SER A 41 -9.63 2.44 7.99
C SER A 41 -10.22 1.46 6.96
N TYR A 42 -9.40 0.91 6.05
CA TYR A 42 -9.85 0.03 4.97
C TYR A 42 -10.84 -1.07 5.44
N TYR A 43 -10.49 -1.80 6.49
CA TYR A 43 -11.33 -2.89 6.99
C TYR A 43 -12.56 -2.43 7.78
N ASP A 44 -12.49 -1.28 8.44
CA ASP A 44 -13.66 -0.70 9.11
C ASP A 44 -14.73 -0.26 8.10
N ILE A 45 -14.29 0.21 6.92
CA ILE A 45 -15.20 0.59 5.82
C ILE A 45 -15.86 -0.65 5.22
N LEU A 46 -15.11 -1.74 5.02
CA LEU A 46 -15.63 -2.98 4.45
C LEU A 46 -16.50 -3.77 5.44
N TYR A 47 -16.18 -3.71 6.73
CA TYR A 47 -16.80 -4.49 7.78
C TYR A 47 -17.29 -3.57 8.92
N PRO A 48 -18.37 -2.79 8.69
CA PRO A 48 -18.75 -1.67 9.55
C PRO A 48 -19.44 -2.05 10.86
N ASN A 49 -19.70 -3.34 11.12
CA ASN A 49 -20.38 -3.80 12.33
C ASN A 49 -19.67 -5.02 12.94
N ASP A 50 -19.95 -5.27 14.23
CA ASP A 50 -19.26 -6.30 15.01
C ASP A 50 -19.40 -7.71 14.42
N THR A 51 -20.56 -8.03 13.83
CA THR A 51 -20.77 -9.33 13.16
C THR A 51 -19.82 -9.50 11.98
N LEU A 52 -19.71 -8.48 11.12
CA LEU A 52 -18.80 -8.53 9.98
C LEU A 52 -17.33 -8.52 10.42
N LYS A 53 -16.99 -7.77 11.48
CA LYS A 53 -15.65 -7.79 12.06
C LYS A 53 -15.30 -9.17 12.63
N ASP A 54 -16.21 -9.80 13.37
CA ASP A 54 -16.01 -11.17 13.85
C ASP A 54 -15.81 -12.17 12.71
N TRP A 55 -16.52 -11.99 11.59
CA TRP A 55 -16.43 -12.90 10.46
C TRP A 55 -15.17 -12.72 9.60
N PHE A 56 -14.61 -11.52 9.53
CA PHE A 56 -13.60 -11.18 8.54
C PHE A 56 -12.32 -10.56 9.09
N THR A 57 -12.30 -9.91 10.25
CA THR A 57 -11.11 -9.19 10.72
C THR A 57 -10.60 -9.64 12.08
N ASN A 58 -11.44 -10.29 12.90
CA ASN A 58 -10.97 -10.98 14.09
C ASN A 58 -10.00 -12.10 13.65
N ASN A 59 -8.75 -12.10 14.11
CA ASN A 59 -7.78 -13.09 13.65
C ASN A 59 -8.05 -14.44 14.32
N VAL A 60 -8.28 -15.48 13.50
CA VAL A 60 -8.59 -16.85 13.96
C VAL A 60 -7.54 -17.87 13.52
N GLY A 61 -6.42 -17.40 12.96
CA GLY A 61 -5.43 -18.23 12.30
C GLY A 61 -6.08 -19.15 11.26
N LEU A 62 -5.78 -20.44 11.36
CA LEU A 62 -6.34 -21.47 10.46
C LEU A 62 -7.48 -22.28 11.10
N GLU A 63 -7.98 -21.88 12.27
CA GLU A 63 -8.98 -22.66 13.00
C GLU A 63 -10.40 -22.53 12.43
N LYS A 64 -10.70 -21.38 11.83
CA LYS A 64 -11.98 -21.08 11.20
C LYS A 64 -11.74 -20.42 9.85
N GLY A 65 -12.70 -20.57 8.95
CA GLY A 65 -12.77 -19.81 7.71
C GLY A 65 -13.09 -18.33 7.95
N ALA A 66 -13.55 -17.66 6.90
CA ALA A 66 -14.08 -16.30 6.94
C ALA A 66 -15.55 -16.26 6.52
N GLY A 67 -16.27 -15.23 6.97
CA GLY A 67 -17.67 -14.97 6.60
C GLY A 67 -18.71 -15.74 7.42
N PRO A 68 -19.99 -15.68 7.03
CA PRO A 68 -21.10 -16.34 7.73
C PRO A 68 -20.91 -17.85 7.93
N TRP A 69 -20.16 -18.50 7.03
CA TRP A 69 -19.88 -19.94 7.06
C TRP A 69 -18.50 -20.28 7.65
N GLN A 70 -17.88 -19.36 8.38
CA GLN A 70 -16.54 -19.53 8.98
C GLN A 70 -16.38 -20.83 9.79
N ASN A 71 -17.47 -21.37 10.34
CA ASN A 71 -17.45 -22.59 11.16
C ASN A 71 -17.60 -23.89 10.34
N LEU A 72 -17.84 -23.81 9.03
CA LEU A 72 -18.06 -24.99 8.16
C LEU A 72 -16.80 -25.47 7.44
N TYR A 73 -15.73 -24.69 7.48
CA TYR A 73 -14.47 -25.04 6.82
C TYR A 73 -13.27 -24.44 7.55
N LYS A 74 -12.10 -25.02 7.30
CA LYS A 74 -10.81 -24.47 7.67
C LYS A 74 -10.06 -23.97 6.43
N PRO A 75 -9.41 -22.81 6.48
CA PRO A 75 -8.63 -22.29 5.37
C PRO A 75 -7.38 -23.15 5.11
N VAL A 76 -6.93 -23.19 3.85
CA VAL A 76 -5.61 -23.71 3.52
C VAL A 76 -4.52 -22.74 3.99
N PRO A 77 -3.28 -23.19 4.29
CA PRO A 77 -2.22 -22.33 4.82
C PRO A 77 -1.96 -21.06 4.02
N LEU A 78 -2.12 -21.11 2.69
CA LEU A 78 -1.89 -19.95 1.83
C LEU A 78 -2.83 -18.76 2.16
N GLN A 79 -3.98 -18.99 2.78
CA GLN A 79 -4.90 -17.92 3.22
C GLN A 79 -4.27 -16.94 4.21
N MET A 80 -3.22 -17.35 4.93
CA MET A 80 -2.42 -16.44 5.77
C MET A 80 -1.86 -15.25 4.99
N TYR A 81 -1.63 -15.41 3.68
CA TYR A 81 -1.04 -14.38 2.82
C TYR A 81 -2.08 -13.70 1.92
N TRP A 82 -3.15 -14.40 1.54
CA TRP A 82 -4.26 -13.79 0.78
C TRP A 82 -5.15 -12.90 1.66
N PHE A 83 -5.35 -13.28 2.92
CA PHE A 83 -6.18 -12.52 3.85
C PHE A 83 -5.54 -12.42 5.24
N PRO A 84 -4.43 -11.67 5.35
CA PRO A 84 -3.56 -11.73 6.54
C PRO A 84 -4.21 -11.20 7.80
N VAL A 85 -5.07 -10.18 7.73
CA VAL A 85 -5.79 -9.66 8.91
C VAL A 85 -6.58 -10.76 9.64
N ARG A 86 -7.13 -11.72 8.89
CA ARG A 86 -7.98 -12.79 9.39
C ARG A 86 -7.21 -14.04 9.78
N HIS A 87 -6.20 -14.39 8.98
CA HIS A 87 -5.62 -15.72 9.01
C HIS A 87 -4.12 -15.74 9.28
N TYR A 88 -3.41 -14.61 9.21
CA TYR A 88 -1.96 -14.64 9.40
C TYR A 88 -1.63 -14.99 10.84
N VAL A 89 -0.90 -16.09 11.00
CA VAL A 89 -0.18 -16.45 12.20
C VAL A 89 1.29 -16.46 11.85
N LYS A 90 2.14 -15.94 12.73
CA LYS A 90 3.57 -16.00 12.47
C LYS A 90 4.01 -17.46 12.35
N PRO A 91 4.99 -17.77 11.50
CA PRO A 91 5.69 -19.04 11.57
C PRO A 91 6.25 -19.27 12.99
N ASP A 92 6.03 -20.46 13.55
CA ASP A 92 6.62 -20.92 14.79
C ASP A 92 7.70 -21.97 14.51
N GLY A 93 8.49 -22.28 15.54
CA GLY A 93 9.50 -23.34 15.47
C GLY A 93 10.91 -22.88 15.82
N THR A 94 11.72 -23.86 16.21
CA THR A 94 13.09 -23.69 16.72
C THR A 94 14.06 -23.13 15.67
N TYR A 95 13.75 -23.28 14.37
CA TYR A 95 14.56 -22.73 13.29
C TYR A 95 14.69 -21.20 13.38
N TYR A 96 13.59 -20.50 13.69
CA TYR A 96 13.62 -19.05 13.82
C TYR A 96 14.36 -18.59 15.07
N ASP A 97 14.22 -19.32 16.18
CA ASP A 97 14.95 -19.02 17.43
C ASP A 97 16.47 -19.14 17.22
N GLN A 98 16.93 -20.14 16.46
CA GLN A 98 18.35 -20.32 16.12
C GLN A 98 18.90 -19.14 15.27
N LEU A 99 18.11 -18.61 14.34
CA LEU A 99 18.53 -17.44 13.56
C LEU A 99 18.72 -16.21 14.46
N LEU A 100 17.92 -16.07 15.52
CA LEU A 100 18.03 -14.97 16.47
C LEU A 100 19.21 -15.09 17.45
N GLU A 101 19.90 -16.24 17.51
CA GLU A 101 21.18 -16.37 18.22
C GLU A 101 22.32 -15.67 17.44
N LYS A 102 22.24 -15.66 16.10
CA LYS A 102 23.26 -15.08 15.20
C LYS A 102 22.94 -13.63 14.82
N TYR A 103 21.66 -13.26 14.73
CA TYR A 103 21.21 -11.96 14.25
C TYR A 103 20.33 -11.25 15.28
N LYS A 104 20.46 -9.92 15.38
CA LYS A 104 19.50 -9.14 16.16
C LYS A 104 18.15 -9.11 15.45
N PRO A 105 17.01 -8.96 16.17
CA PRO A 105 15.70 -8.78 15.53
C PRO A 105 15.66 -7.64 14.49
N SER A 106 16.49 -6.61 14.66
CA SER A 106 16.64 -5.48 13.73
C SER A 106 17.55 -5.74 12.53
N ASP A 107 18.27 -6.86 12.48
CA ASP A 107 19.24 -7.17 11.41
C ASP A 107 18.54 -7.77 10.17
N CYS A 108 17.38 -7.21 9.80
CA CYS A 108 16.49 -7.77 8.78
C CYS A 108 17.25 -8.02 7.47
N VAL A 109 17.86 -6.97 6.91
CA VAL A 109 18.58 -7.04 5.62
C VAL A 109 19.74 -8.03 5.69
N LYS A 110 20.56 -7.99 6.76
CA LYS A 110 21.73 -8.85 6.91
C LYS A 110 21.37 -10.35 6.92
N CYS A 111 20.33 -10.74 7.66
CA CYS A 111 19.87 -12.13 7.68
C CYS A 111 19.18 -12.51 6.36
N HIS A 112 18.30 -11.64 5.84
CA HIS A 112 17.53 -11.92 4.63
C HIS A 112 18.37 -11.92 3.34
N GLU A 113 19.57 -11.34 3.34
CA GLU A 113 20.55 -11.54 2.27
C GLU A 113 20.99 -13.00 2.16
N GLU A 114 21.03 -13.73 3.28
CA GLU A 114 21.39 -15.15 3.30
C GLU A 114 20.15 -16.03 3.08
N VAL A 115 19.04 -15.75 3.75
CA VAL A 115 17.87 -16.64 3.76
C VAL A 115 16.88 -16.41 2.62
N THR A 116 16.75 -15.18 2.13
CA THR A 116 15.83 -14.81 1.03
C THR A 116 16.44 -13.71 0.14
N PRO A 117 17.58 -13.97 -0.52
CA PRO A 117 18.36 -12.93 -1.23
C PRO A 117 17.55 -12.17 -2.27
N GLY A 118 16.60 -12.84 -2.94
CA GLY A 118 15.72 -12.21 -3.93
C GLY A 118 14.92 -11.04 -3.36
N PHE A 119 14.34 -11.18 -2.16
CA PHE A 119 13.56 -10.10 -1.54
C PHE A 119 14.43 -8.89 -1.17
N VAL A 120 15.67 -9.14 -0.72
CA VAL A 120 16.59 -8.03 -0.42
C VAL A 120 17.02 -7.34 -1.71
N HIS A 121 17.29 -8.09 -2.76
CA HIS A 121 17.64 -7.53 -4.07
C HIS A 121 16.51 -6.65 -4.61
N ASP A 122 15.28 -7.16 -4.62
CA ASP A 122 14.10 -6.41 -5.06
C ASP A 122 13.86 -5.15 -4.22
N TRP A 123 14.05 -5.23 -2.89
CA TRP A 123 13.94 -4.07 -2.02
C TRP A 123 15.00 -3.02 -2.36
N ARG A 124 16.28 -3.41 -2.52
CA ARG A 124 17.39 -2.50 -2.87
C ARG A 124 17.14 -1.76 -4.18
N ASP A 125 16.56 -2.43 -5.16
CA ASP A 125 16.24 -1.84 -6.47
C ASP A 125 14.96 -0.98 -6.46
N SER A 126 14.15 -1.11 -5.41
CA SER A 126 12.87 -0.42 -5.29
C SER A 126 13.03 1.08 -4.97
N THR A 127 11.93 1.82 -5.06
CA THR A 127 11.87 3.20 -4.53
C THR A 127 11.80 3.23 -3.01
N HIS A 128 11.45 2.13 -2.33
CA HIS A 128 11.44 2.11 -0.86
C HIS A 128 12.87 2.19 -0.29
N ALA A 129 13.85 1.52 -0.89
CA ALA A 129 15.25 1.65 -0.48
C ALA A 129 15.89 3.00 -0.89
N ASN A 130 15.41 3.64 -1.95
CA ASN A 130 15.88 4.96 -2.38
C ASN A 130 14.71 5.87 -2.79
N PRO A 131 13.99 6.45 -1.80
CA PRO A 131 12.76 7.19 -2.04
C PRO A 131 12.97 8.51 -2.78
N LYS A 132 14.19 9.04 -2.80
CA LYS A 132 14.54 10.31 -3.46
C LYS A 132 15.37 10.10 -4.74
N LYS A 133 15.33 8.89 -5.34
CA LYS A 133 16.20 8.52 -6.50
C LYS A 133 16.07 9.38 -7.75
N ASN A 134 14.98 10.13 -7.90
CA ASN A 134 14.81 11.13 -8.96
C ASN A 134 13.82 12.23 -8.51
N PRO A 135 13.72 13.37 -9.23
CA PRO A 135 12.87 14.49 -8.83
C PRO A 135 11.39 14.13 -8.62
N ARG A 136 10.85 13.24 -9.46
CA ARG A 136 9.44 12.80 -9.37
C ARG A 136 9.17 12.02 -8.08
N PHE A 137 10.07 11.12 -7.69
CA PHE A 137 9.91 10.39 -6.43
C PHE A 137 10.22 11.28 -5.22
N ALA A 138 11.24 12.15 -5.30
CA ALA A 138 11.57 13.08 -4.23
C ALA A 138 10.41 14.01 -3.86
N GLU A 139 9.67 14.54 -4.85
CA GLU A 139 8.47 15.37 -4.61
C GLU A 139 7.38 14.58 -3.86
N LYS A 140 7.09 13.34 -4.29
CA LYS A 140 6.13 12.48 -3.61
C LYS A 140 6.58 12.12 -2.20
N THR A 141 7.86 11.79 -2.02
CA THR A 141 8.42 11.50 -0.71
C THR A 141 8.26 12.68 0.23
N GLN A 142 8.50 13.91 -0.22
CA GLN A 142 8.26 15.10 0.61
C GLN A 142 6.80 15.26 1.03
N GLN A 143 5.84 14.91 0.17
CA GLN A 143 4.41 14.92 0.53
C GLN A 143 4.12 13.87 1.61
N ILE A 144 4.69 12.67 1.47
CA ILE A 144 4.56 11.59 2.46
C ILE A 144 5.21 12.01 3.78
N GLU A 145 6.45 12.51 3.76
CA GLU A 145 7.20 12.97 4.95
C GLU A 145 6.42 14.03 5.74
N LYS A 146 5.76 14.97 5.04
CA LYS A 146 4.86 15.96 5.67
C LYS A 146 3.63 15.32 6.30
N LEU A 147 3.03 14.34 5.63
CA LEU A 147 1.86 13.62 6.14
C LEU A 147 2.18 12.81 7.40
N ILE A 148 3.29 12.09 7.41
CA ILE A 148 3.67 11.20 8.51
C ILE A 148 4.55 11.88 9.57
N GLY A 149 5.00 13.11 9.34
CA GLY A 149 5.80 13.89 10.28
C GLY A 149 7.22 13.36 10.51
N ARG A 150 7.79 12.60 9.57
CA ARG A 150 9.19 12.10 9.65
C ARG A 150 9.88 12.14 8.29
N GLU A 151 11.20 12.28 8.31
CA GLU A 151 12.04 12.13 7.12
C GLU A 151 12.15 10.65 6.70
N LEU A 152 12.09 10.39 5.39
CA LEU A 152 12.23 9.09 4.77
C LEU A 152 13.55 9.03 3.99
N LYS A 153 14.58 8.50 4.65
CA LYS A 153 15.84 8.11 3.99
C LYS A 153 15.65 6.81 3.21
N GLU A 154 14.90 5.89 3.80
CA GLU A 154 14.45 4.62 3.23
C GLU A 154 13.17 4.19 3.96
N VAL A 155 12.44 3.26 3.36
CA VAL A 155 11.38 2.46 3.99
C VAL A 155 11.95 1.04 4.12
N THR A 156 12.23 0.64 5.34
CA THR A 156 12.89 -0.61 5.71
C THR A 156 11.89 -1.78 5.76
N CYS A 157 12.40 -3.01 5.84
CA CYS A 157 11.58 -4.20 6.09
C CYS A 157 10.70 -4.01 7.34
N SER A 158 11.27 -3.43 8.40
CA SER A 158 10.56 -3.21 9.67
C SER A 158 9.49 -2.14 9.62
N ASP A 159 9.58 -1.17 8.70
CA ASP A 159 8.52 -0.18 8.51
C ASP A 159 7.22 -0.81 7.99
N CYS A 160 7.30 -1.99 7.35
CA CYS A 160 6.12 -2.70 6.83
C CYS A 160 5.78 -3.97 7.62
N HIS A 161 6.77 -4.74 8.07
CA HIS A 161 6.55 -6.06 8.66
C HIS A 161 6.62 -6.08 10.19
N GLY A 162 7.07 -5.00 10.82
CA GLY A 162 7.38 -4.94 12.25
C GLY A 162 8.87 -5.15 12.55
N LYS A 163 9.27 -4.76 13.76
CA LYS A 163 10.68 -4.73 14.22
C LYS A 163 11.11 -5.94 15.04
N ASP A 164 10.15 -6.68 15.56
CA ASP A 164 10.40 -7.88 16.37
C ASP A 164 9.98 -9.10 15.56
N HIS A 165 10.91 -10.03 15.36
CA HIS A 165 10.65 -11.27 14.64
C HIS A 165 9.52 -12.10 15.29
N LYS A 166 9.27 -11.90 16.59
CA LYS A 166 8.19 -12.55 17.34
C LYS A 166 6.81 -11.93 17.11
N GLU A 167 6.77 -10.73 16.54
CA GLU A 167 5.55 -9.94 16.32
C GLU A 167 5.40 -9.50 14.86
N LEU A 168 6.07 -10.21 13.94
CA LEU A 168 5.96 -9.91 12.51
C LEU A 168 4.54 -10.11 12.02
N HIS A 169 4.17 -9.29 11.05
CA HIS A 169 2.89 -9.36 10.36
C HIS A 169 3.07 -9.24 8.85
N MET A 170 2.03 -9.61 8.13
CA MET A 170 1.92 -9.34 6.70
C MET A 170 1.25 -7.97 6.51
N PRO A 171 1.89 -7.03 5.78
CA PRO A 171 1.34 -5.72 5.50
C PRO A 171 -0.05 -5.84 4.86
N THR A 172 -1.00 -5.07 5.36
CA THR A 172 -2.35 -4.98 4.80
C THR A 172 -2.51 -3.65 4.06
N PRO A 173 -3.64 -3.40 3.35
CA PRO A 173 -3.91 -2.08 2.81
C PRO A 173 -3.84 -0.96 3.86
N ALA A 174 -4.17 -1.25 5.12
CA ALA A 174 -4.06 -0.28 6.21
C ALA A 174 -2.60 0.12 6.47
N THR A 175 -1.67 -0.84 6.50
CA THR A 175 -0.22 -0.60 6.64
C THR A 175 0.30 0.29 5.52
N CYS A 176 -0.07 0.00 4.27
CA CYS A 176 0.30 0.84 3.13
C CYS A 176 -0.31 2.25 3.22
N GLY A 177 -1.54 2.33 3.73
CA GLY A 177 -2.32 3.55 3.91
C GLY A 177 -1.69 4.55 4.88
N GLU A 178 -0.80 4.13 5.77
CA GLU A 178 -0.04 5.01 6.65
C GLU A 178 0.83 6.00 5.87
N CYS A 179 1.38 5.60 4.72
CA CYS A 179 2.20 6.47 3.87
C CYS A 179 1.52 6.82 2.54
N HIS A 180 0.63 5.97 2.04
CA HIS A 180 0.01 6.12 0.74
C HIS A 180 -1.49 6.44 0.87
N PRO A 181 -1.83 7.73 1.04
CA PRO A 181 -3.22 8.16 0.99
C PRO A 181 -3.74 7.92 -0.44
N HIS A 182 -4.53 6.88 -0.62
CA HIS A 182 -5.22 6.63 -1.89
C HIS A 182 -6.70 6.98 -1.76
N LYS A 183 -7.29 7.40 -2.88
CA LYS A 183 -8.74 7.32 -3.02
C LYS A 183 -9.07 5.84 -3.08
N SER A 184 -9.41 5.24 -1.94
CA SER A 184 -10.05 3.93 -1.91
C SER A 184 -11.25 4.00 -2.83
N TYR A 185 -11.23 3.19 -3.90
CA TYR A 185 -12.26 3.10 -4.92
C TYR A 185 -13.64 2.89 -4.30
#